data_AF-A0A9E5DA68-F1
#
_entry.id   AF-A0A9E5DA68-F1
#
_cell.length_a   1.000
_cell.length_b   1.000
_cell.length_c   1.000
_cell.angle_alpha   90.00
_cell.angle_beta   90.00
_cell.angle_gamma   90.00
#
_symmetry.space_group_name_H-M   'P 1'
#
loop_
_entity.id
_entity.type
_entity.pdbx_description
1 polymer ?
#
loop_
_entity_poly.entity_id
_entity_poly.type
_entity_poly.pdbx_seq_one_letter_code
_entity_poly.pdbx_strand_id
1 'polypeptide(L)'
;AGAIALLGQGMENMHDVDGPASDEAFGRGRFQLLRAETESIAQQQIIHPAVSESNGLIRLECASLEPIKGYETGLRTLIETAGGSVETLEGVMRPRSYTSHAMSEFAYAHAMPPGPGDKLQLAAVTPMNKTDAWWQMDFLHRESFFLPRYDENENMVVKGHALASAMGVPNISRRLVHAPEGYGLEGNYDFVGYFEFAEADAPVFREVMAGLRDTGQNPEWKYVLEGPEWWGRRVRDAADFLART
;
A
#
# COMPACT_ATOMS: atom_id res chain seq x y z
N ALA A 1 8.11 24.28 3.51
CA ALA A 1 7.79 23.66 4.81
C ALA A 1 6.50 24.22 5.42
N GLY A 2 6.46 25.49 5.86
CA GLY A 2 5.28 26.05 6.55
C GLY A 2 3.95 25.94 5.80
N ALA A 3 3.92 26.20 4.49
CA ALA A 3 2.70 26.09 3.68
C ALA A 3 2.16 24.65 3.59
N ILE A 4 3.04 23.64 3.50
CA ILE A 4 2.62 22.22 3.50
C ILE A 4 2.09 21.83 4.89
N ALA A 5 2.74 22.29 5.97
CA ALA A 5 2.24 22.04 7.32
C ALA A 5 0.84 22.63 7.56
N LEU A 6 0.52 23.77 6.95
CA LEU A 6 -0.81 24.38 7.03
C LEU A 6 -1.90 23.55 6.33
N LEU A 7 -1.56 22.77 5.28
CA LEU A 7 -2.54 21.91 4.60
C LEU A 7 -3.09 20.82 5.53
N GLY A 8 -2.25 20.30 6.43
CA GLY A 8 -2.64 19.29 7.42
C GLY A 8 -3.29 19.87 8.68
N GLN A 9 -3.55 21.19 8.74
CA GLN A 9 -4.11 21.81 9.94
C GLN A 9 -5.51 21.24 10.22
N GLY A 10 -5.69 20.68 11.42
CA GLY A 10 -6.95 20.04 11.83
C GLY A 10 -7.07 18.55 11.42
N MET A 11 -6.17 18.06 10.57
CA MET A 11 -6.02 16.64 10.26
C MET A 11 -5.10 15.96 11.28
N GLU A 12 -5.19 14.63 11.37
CA GLU A 12 -4.30 13.85 12.23
C GLU A 12 -3.02 13.44 11.50
N ASN A 13 -1.86 13.74 12.10
CA ASN A 13 -0.58 13.27 11.59
C ASN A 13 -0.34 11.83 12.04
N MET A 14 -0.35 10.88 11.10
CA MET A 14 -0.16 9.46 11.40
C MET A 14 1.26 9.13 11.91
N HIS A 15 2.23 10.05 11.80
CA HIS A 15 3.54 9.87 12.43
C HIS A 15 3.45 9.76 13.95
N ASP A 16 2.47 10.42 14.58
CA ASP A 16 2.39 10.59 16.03
C ASP A 16 1.42 9.61 16.72
N VAL A 17 0.75 8.74 15.95
CA VAL A 17 -0.40 7.95 16.44
C VAL A 17 -0.10 6.47 16.45
N ASP A 18 -0.51 5.81 17.53
CA ASP A 18 -0.45 4.35 17.68
C ASP A 18 -1.84 3.75 17.47
N GLY A 19 -1.94 2.73 16.62
CA GLY A 19 -3.18 2.03 16.33
C GLY A 19 -4.07 2.67 15.25
N PRO A 20 -5.25 2.06 15.01
CA PRO A 20 -6.20 2.51 14.00
C PRO A 20 -6.83 3.87 14.36
N ALA A 21 -7.33 4.58 13.35
CA ALA A 21 -8.04 5.85 13.56
C ALA A 21 -9.31 5.65 14.39
N SER A 22 -9.63 6.63 15.25
CA SER A 22 -10.99 6.82 15.73
C SER A 22 -11.89 7.37 14.60
N ASP A 23 -13.21 7.20 14.74
CA ASP A 23 -14.18 7.76 13.77
C ASP A 23 -14.03 9.29 13.62
N GLU A 24 -13.73 9.98 14.72
CA GLU A 24 -13.53 11.43 14.73
C GLU A 24 -12.27 11.83 13.96
N ALA A 25 -11.13 11.16 14.21
CA ALA A 25 -9.88 11.42 13.50
C ALA A 25 -10.01 11.07 12.00
N PHE A 26 -10.67 9.95 11.70
CA PHE A 26 -10.92 9.53 10.32
C PHE A 26 -11.90 10.47 9.60
N GLY A 27 -12.85 11.08 10.31
CA GLY A 27 -13.75 12.10 9.78
C GLY A 27 -13.07 13.43 9.47
N ARG A 28 -12.10 13.86 10.30
CA ARG A 28 -11.28 15.06 10.01
C ARG A 28 -10.26 14.85 8.89
N GLY A 29 -9.91 13.58 8.63
CA GLY A 29 -8.86 13.20 7.71
C GLY A 29 -7.49 13.11 8.38
N ARG A 30 -6.63 12.27 7.81
CA ARG A 30 -5.31 11.94 8.32
C ARG A 30 -4.29 12.03 7.20
N PHE A 31 -3.07 12.40 7.55
CA PHE A 31 -1.97 12.52 6.60
C PHE A 31 -0.69 11.89 7.15
N GLN A 32 0.21 11.53 6.24
CA GLN A 32 1.53 11.00 6.56
C GLN A 32 2.49 11.39 5.46
N LEU A 33 3.68 11.84 5.86
CA LEU A 33 4.72 12.31 4.96
C LEU A 33 5.79 11.24 4.82
N LEU A 34 6.16 10.92 3.58
CA LEU A 34 7.20 9.96 3.28
C LEU A 34 8.22 10.57 2.34
N ARG A 35 9.48 10.62 2.77
CA ARG A 35 10.60 11.01 1.90
C ARG A 35 11.11 9.77 1.16
N ALA A 36 11.37 9.89 -0.14
CA ALA A 36 11.81 8.75 -0.95
C ALA A 36 13.09 8.10 -0.40
N GLU A 37 13.12 6.77 -0.40
CA GLU A 37 14.31 5.93 -0.21
C GLU A 37 14.76 5.46 -1.60
N THR A 38 15.41 6.35 -2.35
CA THR A 38 15.64 6.21 -3.80
C THR A 38 16.37 4.93 -4.19
N GLU A 39 17.30 4.45 -3.35
CA GLU A 39 18.05 3.21 -3.57
C GLU A 39 17.19 1.94 -3.44
N SER A 40 16.02 2.04 -2.81
CA SER A 40 15.09 0.93 -2.63
C SER A 40 13.93 0.93 -3.63
N ILE A 41 13.79 1.98 -4.46
CA ILE A 41 12.72 2.04 -5.46
C ILE A 41 13.07 1.12 -6.64
N ALA A 42 12.13 0.26 -7.02
CA ALA A 42 12.29 -0.65 -8.15
C ALA A 42 11.19 -0.47 -9.19
N GLN A 43 11.59 -0.37 -10.46
CA GLN A 43 10.66 -0.51 -11.59
C GLN A 43 10.18 -1.96 -11.69
N GLN A 44 8.93 -2.13 -12.12
CA GLN A 44 8.35 -3.44 -12.42
C GLN A 44 7.79 -3.45 -13.84
N GLN A 45 6.66 -4.12 -14.09
CA GLN A 45 6.10 -4.28 -15.43
C GLN A 45 5.41 -3.01 -15.95
N ILE A 46 4.67 -2.31 -15.08
CA ILE A 46 4.00 -1.06 -15.41
C ILE A 46 4.98 0.09 -15.13
N ILE A 47 5.38 0.77 -16.19
CA ILE A 47 6.29 1.92 -16.10
C ILE A 47 5.48 3.16 -15.75
N HIS A 48 5.75 3.74 -14.58
CA HIS A 48 5.08 4.95 -14.11
C HIS A 48 6.10 5.93 -13.52
N PRO A 49 6.74 6.77 -14.36
CA PRO A 49 7.82 7.67 -13.93
C PRO A 49 7.41 8.60 -12.79
N ALA A 50 6.22 9.19 -12.85
CA ALA A 50 5.75 10.11 -11.81
C ALA A 50 5.63 9.47 -10.41
N VAL A 51 5.43 8.14 -10.31
CA VAL A 51 5.49 7.41 -9.04
C VAL A 51 6.93 7.06 -8.69
N SER A 52 7.63 6.39 -9.60
CA SER A 52 8.98 5.86 -9.36
C SER A 52 10.07 6.91 -9.14
N GLU A 53 9.94 8.09 -9.74
CA GLU A 53 10.91 9.18 -9.63
C GLU A 53 10.48 10.25 -8.61
N SER A 54 9.35 10.04 -7.93
CA SER A 54 8.85 10.99 -6.93
C SER A 54 9.83 11.17 -5.77
N ASN A 55 10.02 12.43 -5.34
CA ASN A 55 10.90 12.74 -4.21
C ASN A 55 10.25 12.45 -2.85
N GLY A 56 8.93 12.26 -2.83
CA GLY A 56 8.18 11.96 -1.65
C GLY A 56 6.74 11.59 -1.97
N LEU A 57 6.11 10.91 -1.04
CA LEU A 57 4.71 10.51 -1.09
C LEU A 57 3.99 11.07 0.13
N ILE A 58 2.78 11.57 -0.07
CA ILE A 58 1.90 11.97 1.02
C ILE A 58 0.69 11.05 1.01
N ARG A 59 0.58 10.21 2.04
CA ARG A 59 -0.58 9.35 2.20
C ARG A 59 -1.68 10.13 2.89
N LEU A 60 -2.86 10.14 2.28
CA LEU A 60 -4.07 10.77 2.81
C LEU A 60 -5.13 9.70 3.03
N GLU A 61 -5.86 9.78 4.15
CA GLU A 61 -7.01 8.91 4.40
C GLU A 61 -8.12 9.65 5.15
N CYS A 62 -9.37 9.36 4.79
CA CYS A 62 -10.54 10.01 5.39
C CYS A 62 -11.81 9.19 5.15
N ALA A 63 -12.82 9.40 6.00
CA ALA A 63 -14.15 8.82 5.83
C ALA A 63 -14.92 9.37 4.61
N SER A 64 -14.54 10.55 4.12
CA SER A 64 -15.15 11.21 2.95
C SER A 64 -14.06 11.84 2.07
N LEU A 65 -14.40 12.15 0.82
CA LEU A 65 -13.44 12.66 -0.15
C LEU A 65 -13.04 14.13 0.09
N GLU A 66 -13.96 14.94 0.64
CA GLU A 66 -13.79 16.40 0.70
C GLU A 66 -12.50 16.84 1.42
N PRO A 67 -12.17 16.36 2.64
CA PRO A 67 -10.99 16.85 3.36
C PRO A 67 -9.68 16.54 2.62
N ILE A 68 -9.55 15.32 2.10
CA ILE A 68 -8.33 14.88 1.39
C ILE A 68 -8.22 15.52 0.01
N LYS A 69 -9.33 15.82 -0.65
CA LYS A 69 -9.34 16.58 -1.91
C LYS A 69 -8.89 18.02 -1.70
N GLY A 70 -9.33 18.65 -0.60
CA GLY A 70 -8.86 19.97 -0.21
C GLY A 70 -7.34 20.00 0.01
N TYR A 71 -6.82 19.01 0.74
CA TYR A 71 -5.37 18.84 0.93
C TYR A 71 -4.64 18.66 -0.39
N GLU A 72 -5.08 17.73 -1.24
CA GLU A 72 -4.44 17.41 -2.52
C GLU A 72 -4.41 18.63 -3.45
N THR A 73 -5.52 19.36 -3.57
CA THR A 73 -5.60 20.54 -4.43
C THR A 73 -4.67 21.66 -3.93
N GLY A 74 -4.60 21.85 -2.61
CA GLY A 74 -3.66 22.79 -1.99
C GLY A 74 -2.20 22.37 -2.22
N LEU A 75 -1.88 21.09 -2.04
CA LEU A 75 -0.54 20.53 -2.28
C LEU A 75 -0.14 20.72 -3.74
N ARG A 76 -1.00 20.33 -4.68
CA ARG A 76 -0.78 20.48 -6.12
C ARG A 76 -0.45 21.92 -6.47
N THR A 77 -1.26 22.87 -6.01
CA THR A 77 -1.02 24.30 -6.22
C THR A 77 0.35 24.74 -5.71
N LEU A 78 0.74 24.33 -4.50
CA LEU A 78 2.04 24.69 -3.90
C LEU A 78 3.22 24.09 -4.68
N ILE A 79 3.13 22.81 -5.04
CA ILE A 79 4.20 22.08 -5.72
C ILE A 79 4.37 22.55 -7.17
N GLU A 80 3.27 22.71 -7.92
CA GLU A 80 3.30 23.17 -9.31
C GLU A 80 3.78 24.64 -9.40
N THR A 81 3.40 25.49 -8.45
CA THR A 81 3.93 26.87 -8.36
C THR A 81 5.44 26.89 -8.12
N ALA A 82 5.98 25.88 -7.44
CA ALA A 82 7.42 25.71 -7.23
C ALA A 82 8.13 24.98 -8.39
N GLY A 83 7.42 24.65 -9.48
CA GLY A 83 7.96 23.96 -10.66
C GLY A 83 8.05 22.44 -10.54
N GLY A 84 7.40 21.84 -9.53
CA GLY A 84 7.26 20.39 -9.41
C GLY A 84 5.96 19.87 -10.04
N SER A 85 5.66 18.60 -9.79
CA SER A 85 4.41 17.95 -10.19
C SER A 85 3.84 17.10 -9.06
N VAL A 86 2.54 16.82 -9.13
CA VAL A 86 1.85 15.90 -8.20
C VAL A 86 1.15 14.82 -9.01
N GLU A 87 1.43 13.57 -8.66
CA GLU A 87 0.74 12.37 -9.15
C GLU A 87 -0.23 11.87 -8.09
N THR A 88 -1.42 11.44 -8.49
CA THR A 88 -2.45 10.99 -7.55
C THR A 88 -2.72 9.50 -7.75
N LEU A 89 -2.43 8.71 -6.71
CA LEU A 89 -2.91 7.34 -6.60
C LEU A 89 -4.16 7.33 -5.71
N GLU A 90 -5.30 6.99 -6.28
CA GLU A 90 -6.57 6.97 -5.55
C GLU A 90 -7.12 5.55 -5.34
N GLY A 91 -7.89 5.39 -4.27
CA GLY A 91 -8.53 4.12 -3.97
C GLY A 91 -9.47 4.20 -2.78
N VAL A 92 -10.32 3.19 -2.65
CA VAL A 92 -11.28 3.03 -1.55
C VAL A 92 -11.01 1.73 -0.81
N MET A 93 -11.17 1.75 0.52
CA MET A 93 -11.20 0.51 1.29
C MET A 93 -12.53 -0.20 1.02
N ARG A 94 -12.47 -1.48 0.65
CA ARG A 94 -13.64 -2.33 0.44
C ARG A 94 -13.67 -3.46 1.48
N PRO A 95 -14.84 -4.07 1.74
CA PRO A 95 -14.90 -5.32 2.48
C PRO A 95 -13.97 -6.37 1.87
N ARG A 96 -13.39 -7.21 2.73
CA ARG A 96 -12.43 -8.23 2.30
C ARG A 96 -13.12 -9.24 1.39
N SER A 97 -12.54 -9.45 0.22
CA SER A 97 -12.87 -10.57 -0.66
C SER A 97 -12.01 -11.79 -0.32
N TYR A 98 -12.47 -13.00 -0.68
CA TYR A 98 -11.68 -14.24 -0.56
C TYR A 98 -11.19 -14.57 0.86
N THR A 99 -11.84 -14.01 1.89
CA THR A 99 -11.42 -14.13 3.29
C THR A 99 -12.50 -14.84 4.08
N SER A 100 -12.31 -16.15 4.30
CA SER A 100 -13.14 -16.94 5.23
C SER A 100 -12.86 -16.56 6.68
N HIS A 101 -13.62 -17.13 7.63
CA HIS A 101 -13.34 -16.96 9.05
C HIS A 101 -11.95 -17.51 9.43
N ALA A 102 -11.60 -18.72 8.98
CA ALA A 102 -10.28 -19.29 9.24
C ALA A 102 -9.14 -18.43 8.65
N MET A 103 -9.35 -17.86 7.46
CA MET A 103 -8.40 -16.92 6.87
C MET A 103 -8.33 -15.61 7.68
N SER A 104 -9.45 -15.17 8.25
CA SER A 104 -9.49 -13.99 9.11
C SER A 104 -8.62 -14.19 10.36
N GLU A 105 -8.76 -15.33 11.02
CA GLU A 105 -7.94 -15.67 12.19
C GLU A 105 -6.46 -15.74 11.82
N PHE A 106 -6.12 -16.49 10.77
CA PHE A 106 -4.73 -16.63 10.31
C PHE A 106 -4.08 -15.29 9.94
N ALA A 107 -4.74 -14.49 9.11
CA ALA A 107 -4.13 -13.31 8.51
C ALA A 107 -4.29 -12.03 9.34
N TYR A 108 -5.23 -11.98 10.29
CA TYR A 108 -5.56 -10.73 11.01
C TYR A 108 -5.51 -10.82 12.53
N ALA A 109 -5.64 -12.00 13.16
CA ALA A 109 -5.55 -12.08 14.63
C ALA A 109 -4.16 -11.67 15.15
N HIS A 110 -3.13 -11.85 14.33
CA HIS A 110 -1.74 -11.50 14.62
C HIS A 110 -1.20 -10.40 13.68
N ALA A 111 -2.08 -9.72 12.95
CA ALA A 111 -1.63 -8.67 12.05
C ALA A 111 -1.06 -7.49 12.84
N MET A 112 0.11 -7.01 12.43
CA MET A 112 0.69 -5.79 12.94
C MET A 112 -0.30 -4.61 12.72
N PRO A 113 -0.72 -3.91 13.78
CA PRO A 113 -1.55 -2.71 13.62
C PRO A 113 -0.72 -1.56 13.03
N PRO A 114 -1.37 -0.53 12.46
CA PRO A 114 -0.68 0.72 12.14
C PRO A 114 -0.11 1.35 13.42
N GLY A 115 0.97 2.11 13.28
CA GLY A 115 1.67 2.70 14.42
C GLY A 115 2.51 3.92 14.07
N PRO A 116 3.14 4.55 15.08
CA PRO A 116 3.86 5.81 14.91
C PRO A 116 5.11 5.64 14.06
N GLY A 117 5.54 6.73 13.41
CA GLY A 117 6.68 6.72 12.47
C GLY A 117 8.01 6.45 13.11
N ASP A 118 8.13 6.74 14.41
CA ASP A 118 9.34 6.42 15.17
C ASP A 118 9.48 4.91 15.41
N LYS A 119 8.39 4.11 15.29
CA LYS A 119 8.40 2.64 15.40
C LYS A 119 8.40 1.94 14.05
N LEU A 120 7.57 2.39 13.11
CA LEU A 120 7.50 1.87 11.75
C LEU A 120 8.09 2.94 10.83
N GLN A 121 9.41 2.95 10.67
CA GLN A 121 10.13 4.06 10.03
C GLN A 121 10.02 4.04 8.50
N LEU A 122 9.78 2.86 7.93
CA LEU A 122 9.71 2.67 6.49
C LEU A 122 8.28 2.34 6.06
N ALA A 123 7.97 2.74 4.83
CA ALA A 123 6.80 2.25 4.14
C ALA A 123 7.13 1.90 2.69
N ALA A 124 6.33 1.00 2.13
CA ALA A 124 6.37 0.63 0.73
C ALA A 124 4.97 0.77 0.10
N VAL A 125 4.94 1.18 -1.16
CA VAL A 125 3.74 1.29 -1.99
C VAL A 125 3.91 0.42 -3.22
N THR A 126 2.96 -0.48 -3.44
CA THR A 126 2.93 -1.40 -4.58
C THR A 126 1.59 -1.24 -5.31
N PRO A 127 1.51 -0.37 -6.33
CA PRO A 127 0.33 -0.28 -7.17
C PRO A 127 0.31 -1.45 -8.17
N MET A 128 -0.87 -2.02 -8.44
CA MET A 128 -0.98 -3.31 -9.14
C MET A 128 -2.25 -3.39 -9.98
N ASN A 129 -2.13 -3.99 -11.16
CA ASN A 129 -3.26 -4.45 -11.98
C ASN A 129 -3.29 -5.97 -12.05
N LYS A 130 -4.46 -6.50 -12.35
CA LYS A 130 -4.65 -7.87 -12.79
C LYS A 130 -4.86 -7.91 -14.30
N THR A 131 -4.36 -8.96 -14.93
CA THR A 131 -4.55 -9.15 -16.38
C THR A 131 -6.01 -9.45 -16.73
N ASP A 132 -6.40 -9.23 -17.99
CA ASP A 132 -7.75 -9.57 -18.47
C ASP A 132 -8.12 -11.03 -18.17
N ALA A 133 -7.15 -11.94 -18.31
CA ALA A 133 -7.34 -13.36 -18.04
C ALA A 133 -7.79 -13.63 -16.60
N TRP A 134 -7.35 -12.83 -15.62
CA TRP A 134 -7.83 -12.92 -14.25
C TRP A 134 -9.27 -12.47 -14.11
N TRP A 135 -9.62 -11.34 -14.75
CA TRP A 135 -10.98 -10.80 -14.67
C TRP A 135 -12.02 -11.64 -15.40
N GLN A 136 -11.61 -12.48 -16.35
CA GLN A 136 -12.49 -13.48 -17.00
C GLN A 136 -12.73 -14.74 -16.16
N MET A 137 -11.99 -14.94 -15.05
CA MET A 137 -12.22 -16.08 -14.16
C MET A 137 -13.44 -15.88 -13.28
N ASP A 138 -14.14 -16.98 -12.99
CA ASP A 138 -15.16 -16.97 -11.95
C ASP A 138 -14.56 -16.72 -10.56
N PHE A 139 -15.44 -16.44 -9.60
CA PHE A 139 -15.04 -16.10 -8.23
C PHE A 139 -14.28 -17.24 -7.53
N LEU A 140 -14.75 -18.49 -7.64
CA LEU A 140 -14.15 -19.62 -6.92
C LEU A 140 -12.77 -19.95 -7.48
N HIS A 141 -12.59 -19.83 -8.79
CA HIS A 141 -11.30 -19.99 -9.40
C HIS A 141 -10.31 -18.94 -8.89
N ARG A 142 -10.70 -17.66 -8.82
CA ARG A 142 -9.85 -16.61 -8.24
C ARG A 142 -9.53 -16.86 -6.77
N GLU A 143 -10.53 -17.24 -5.97
CA GLU A 143 -10.36 -17.58 -4.55
C GLU A 143 -9.32 -18.68 -4.35
N SER A 144 -9.30 -19.69 -5.22
CA SER A 144 -8.36 -20.82 -5.12
C SER A 144 -6.89 -20.43 -5.17
N PHE A 145 -6.54 -19.26 -5.73
CA PHE A 145 -5.15 -18.77 -5.77
C PHE A 145 -4.67 -18.18 -4.44
N PHE A 146 -5.57 -17.84 -3.54
CA PHE A 146 -5.23 -17.27 -2.23
C PHE A 146 -4.84 -18.34 -1.20
N LEU A 147 -5.26 -19.59 -1.41
CA LEU A 147 -5.10 -20.69 -0.47
C LEU A 147 -3.97 -21.65 -0.85
N PRO A 148 -3.35 -22.35 0.12
CA PRO A 148 -2.45 -23.46 -0.17
C PRO A 148 -3.18 -24.56 -0.93
N ARG A 149 -2.49 -25.23 -1.86
CA ARG A 149 -3.02 -26.41 -2.56
C ARG A 149 -2.17 -27.63 -2.24
N TYR A 150 -2.85 -28.77 -2.18
CA TYR A 150 -2.28 -30.06 -1.83
C TYR A 150 -2.50 -31.05 -2.98
N ASP A 151 -1.58 -31.99 -3.15
CA ASP A 151 -1.76 -33.11 -4.08
C ASP A 151 -2.63 -34.23 -3.47
N GLU A 152 -2.82 -35.32 -4.21
CA GLU A 152 -3.60 -36.49 -3.78
C GLU A 152 -3.01 -37.22 -2.56
N ASN A 153 -1.75 -36.94 -2.23
CA ASN A 153 -1.03 -37.51 -1.08
C ASN A 153 -0.96 -36.53 0.10
N GLU A 154 -1.76 -35.45 0.07
CA GLU A 154 -1.78 -34.38 1.08
C GLU A 154 -0.45 -33.61 1.22
N ASN A 155 0.43 -33.65 0.21
CA ASN A 155 1.62 -32.80 0.20
C ASN A 155 1.26 -31.43 -0.34
N MET A 156 1.73 -30.37 0.33
CA MET A 156 1.55 -29.01 -0.16
C MET A 156 2.38 -28.79 -1.44
N VAL A 157 1.70 -28.46 -2.54
CA VAL A 157 2.34 -28.22 -3.84
C VAL A 157 2.54 -26.75 -4.14
N VAL A 158 1.67 -25.88 -3.63
CA VAL A 158 1.84 -24.41 -3.69
C VAL A 158 1.33 -23.78 -2.41
N LYS A 159 1.97 -22.68 -2.00
CA LYS A 159 1.58 -21.91 -0.81
C LYS A 159 0.34 -21.06 -1.05
N GLY A 160 0.17 -20.53 -2.27
CA GLY A 160 -0.81 -19.49 -2.56
C GLY A 160 -0.50 -18.18 -1.85
N HIS A 161 -1.30 -17.15 -2.09
CA HIS A 161 -1.06 -15.79 -1.57
C HIS A 161 -0.85 -15.76 -0.04
N ALA A 162 -1.78 -16.38 0.71
CA ALA A 162 -1.82 -16.24 2.16
C ALA A 162 -0.58 -16.83 2.83
N LEU A 163 -0.17 -18.05 2.44
CA LEU A 163 0.98 -18.69 3.06
C LEU A 163 2.31 -18.19 2.49
N ALA A 164 2.35 -17.72 1.23
CA ALA A 164 3.54 -17.08 0.66
C ALA A 164 3.91 -15.78 1.39
N SER A 165 2.94 -15.09 1.98
CA SER A 165 3.12 -13.83 2.71
C SER A 165 3.09 -13.95 4.24
N ALA A 166 2.98 -15.18 4.76
CA ALA A 166 2.70 -15.43 6.18
C ALA A 166 3.69 -14.77 7.15
N MET A 167 4.98 -14.76 6.79
CA MET A 167 6.03 -14.18 7.63
C MET A 167 5.88 -12.66 7.84
N GLY A 168 5.17 -11.97 6.93
CA GLY A 168 4.92 -10.54 7.04
C GLY A 168 3.81 -10.20 8.03
N VAL A 169 2.92 -11.15 8.37
CA VAL A 169 1.74 -10.89 9.19
C VAL A 169 2.08 -10.20 10.53
N PRO A 170 3.05 -10.66 11.33
CA PRO A 170 3.38 -10.03 12.60
C PRO A 170 4.30 -8.80 12.51
N ASN A 171 4.93 -8.54 11.36
CA ASN A 171 5.97 -7.50 11.21
C ASN A 171 5.54 -6.31 10.34
N ILE A 172 4.52 -6.48 9.50
CA ILE A 172 4.17 -5.53 8.44
C ILE A 172 2.72 -5.08 8.61
N SER A 173 2.54 -3.81 8.96
CA SER A 173 1.23 -3.15 8.86
C SER A 173 0.88 -3.03 7.38
N ARG A 174 -0.34 -3.42 7.01
CA ARG A 174 -0.78 -3.42 5.61
C ARG A 174 -2.15 -2.82 5.42
N ARG A 175 -2.31 -2.16 4.28
CA ARG A 175 -3.56 -1.63 3.75
C ARG A 175 -3.64 -1.96 2.27
N LEU A 176 -4.85 -2.29 1.82
CA LEU A 176 -5.17 -2.46 0.41
C LEU A 176 -6.30 -1.50 0.10
N VAL A 177 -6.08 -0.61 -0.86
CA VAL A 177 -7.15 0.19 -1.44
C VAL A 177 -7.44 -0.28 -2.85
N HIS A 178 -8.71 -0.20 -3.21
CA HIS A 178 -9.25 -0.71 -4.47
C HIS A 178 -9.62 0.46 -5.37
N ALA A 179 -9.51 0.27 -6.68
CA ALA A 179 -10.05 1.21 -7.66
C ALA A 179 -11.50 1.61 -7.31
N PRO A 180 -11.82 2.91 -7.24
CA PRO A 180 -13.18 3.37 -6.91
C PRO A 180 -14.22 2.91 -7.94
N GLU A 181 -13.86 2.96 -9.22
CA GLU A 181 -14.78 2.74 -10.35
C GLU A 181 -14.86 1.27 -10.81
N GLY A 182 -14.06 0.38 -10.22
CA GLY A 182 -13.97 -1.02 -10.61
C GLY A 182 -12.61 -1.38 -11.19
N TYR A 183 -12.44 -2.65 -11.56
CA TYR A 183 -11.16 -3.22 -11.95
C TYR A 183 -11.06 -3.45 -13.45
N GLY A 184 -9.83 -3.58 -13.97
CA GLY A 184 -9.51 -3.81 -15.37
C GLY A 184 -9.73 -2.58 -16.26
N LEU A 185 -9.76 -1.38 -15.67
CA LEU A 185 -9.96 -0.12 -16.38
C LEU A 185 -8.61 0.48 -16.79
N GLU A 186 -8.55 1.04 -18.00
CA GLU A 186 -7.35 1.73 -18.48
C GLU A 186 -7.07 2.99 -17.66
N GLY A 187 -5.77 3.29 -17.46
CA GLY A 187 -5.32 4.52 -16.79
C GLY A 187 -5.39 4.50 -15.26
N ASN A 188 -5.88 3.41 -14.66
CA ASN A 188 -5.97 3.26 -13.20
C ASN A 188 -5.31 1.98 -12.71
N TYR A 189 -4.93 1.98 -11.43
CA TYR A 189 -4.52 0.76 -10.74
C TYR A 189 -5.73 0.04 -10.15
N ASP A 190 -5.83 -1.28 -10.32
CA ASP A 190 -6.88 -2.10 -9.70
C ASP A 190 -6.77 -2.04 -8.17
N PHE A 191 -5.52 -2.05 -7.70
CA PHE A 191 -5.17 -2.05 -6.29
C PHE A 191 -3.95 -1.18 -6.02
N VAL A 192 -3.91 -0.56 -4.85
CA VAL A 192 -2.68 0.01 -4.28
C VAL A 192 -2.45 -0.63 -2.92
N GLY A 193 -1.38 -1.43 -2.83
CA GLY A 193 -0.86 -1.97 -1.58
C GLY A 193 -0.03 -0.90 -0.87
N TYR A 194 -0.30 -0.70 0.42
CA TYR A 194 0.45 0.21 1.29
C TYR A 194 0.91 -0.53 2.54
N PHE A 195 2.20 -0.50 2.81
CA PHE A 195 2.83 -1.28 3.87
C PHE A 195 3.70 -0.40 4.75
N GLU A 196 3.67 -0.61 6.06
CA GLU A 196 4.52 0.10 7.03
C GLU A 196 5.21 -0.93 7.93
N PHE A 197 6.50 -0.74 8.17
CA PHE A 197 7.31 -1.69 8.94
C PHE A 197 8.52 -1.00 9.58
N ALA A 198 9.10 -1.63 10.59
CA ALA A 198 10.34 -1.16 11.16
C ALA A 198 11.51 -1.38 10.19
N GLU A 199 12.56 -0.58 10.29
CA GLU A 199 13.76 -0.73 9.45
C GLU A 199 14.40 -2.12 9.56
N ALA A 200 14.37 -2.71 10.77
CA ALA A 200 14.83 -4.07 11.02
C ALA A 200 14.01 -5.15 10.29
N ASP A 201 12.76 -4.84 9.91
CA ASP A 201 11.85 -5.74 9.21
C ASP A 201 11.87 -5.54 7.69
N ALA A 202 12.69 -4.62 7.16
CA ALA A 202 12.84 -4.45 5.71
C ALA A 202 13.25 -5.73 4.97
N PRO A 203 14.14 -6.61 5.50
CA PRO A 203 14.39 -7.92 4.89
C PRO A 203 13.14 -8.82 4.84
N VAL A 204 12.28 -8.76 5.86
CA VAL A 204 11.02 -9.53 5.90
C VAL A 204 10.09 -9.08 4.77
N PHE A 205 9.93 -7.77 4.57
CA PHE A 205 9.13 -7.25 3.46
C PHE A 205 9.67 -7.71 2.09
N ARG A 206 10.99 -7.66 1.88
CA ARG A 206 11.62 -8.14 0.63
C ARG A 206 11.37 -9.63 0.41
N GLU A 207 11.47 -10.45 1.46
CA GLU A 207 11.21 -11.88 1.37
C GLU A 207 9.74 -12.19 1.06
N VAL A 208 8.80 -11.45 1.67
CA VAL A 208 7.37 -11.52 1.34
C VAL A 208 7.14 -11.20 -0.13
N MET A 209 7.68 -10.09 -0.64
CA MET A 209 7.52 -9.71 -2.05
C MET A 209 8.15 -10.72 -3.00
N ALA A 210 9.33 -11.27 -2.66
CA ALA A 210 9.96 -12.33 -3.43
C ALA A 210 9.10 -13.62 -3.46
N GLY A 211 8.56 -14.04 -2.31
CA GLY A 211 7.68 -15.20 -2.20
C GLY A 211 6.36 -15.02 -2.94
N LEU A 212 5.80 -13.80 -2.92
CA LEU A 212 4.61 -13.45 -3.70
C LEU A 212 4.87 -13.48 -5.21
N ARG A 213 6.04 -12.99 -5.65
CA ARG A 213 6.46 -12.96 -7.07
C ARG A 213 6.86 -14.33 -7.63
N ASP A 214 7.24 -15.27 -6.77
CA ASP A 214 7.55 -16.64 -7.19
C ASP A 214 6.28 -17.39 -7.63
N THR A 215 6.06 -17.45 -8.95
CA THR A 215 4.88 -18.12 -9.52
C THR A 215 4.81 -19.64 -9.27
N GLY A 216 5.90 -20.26 -8.81
CA GLY A 216 5.92 -21.64 -8.33
C GLY A 216 5.29 -21.77 -6.95
N GLN A 217 5.49 -20.79 -6.06
CA GLN A 217 4.89 -20.76 -4.73
C GLN A 217 3.52 -20.07 -4.69
N ASN A 218 3.37 -19.02 -5.50
CA ASN A 218 2.16 -18.22 -5.63
C ASN A 218 1.73 -18.06 -7.10
N PRO A 219 0.94 -19.02 -7.63
CA PRO A 219 0.50 -18.99 -9.02
C PRO A 219 -0.38 -17.78 -9.38
N GLU A 220 -0.94 -17.08 -8.39
CA GLU A 220 -1.68 -15.84 -8.56
C GLU A 220 -0.88 -14.78 -9.33
N TRP A 221 0.44 -14.72 -9.08
CA TRP A 221 1.31 -13.67 -9.62
C TRP A 221 1.53 -13.77 -11.13
N LYS A 222 1.13 -14.87 -11.77
CA LYS A 222 1.05 -14.97 -13.24
C LYS A 222 0.06 -13.97 -13.84
N TYR A 223 -0.88 -13.50 -13.03
CA TYR A 223 -1.91 -12.57 -13.44
C TYR A 223 -1.72 -11.16 -12.88
N VAL A 224 -0.57 -10.88 -12.25
CA VAL A 224 -0.25 -9.58 -11.69
C VAL A 224 0.60 -8.79 -12.67
N LEU A 225 0.20 -7.55 -12.92
CA LEU A 225 1.03 -6.52 -13.54
C LEU A 225 1.35 -5.50 -12.45
N GLU A 226 2.59 -5.46 -12.00
CA GLU A 226 3.00 -4.59 -10.90
C GLU A 226 3.49 -3.25 -11.47
N GLY A 227 3.09 -2.15 -10.84
CA GLY A 227 3.73 -0.86 -11.01
C GLY A 227 4.99 -0.73 -10.15
N PRO A 228 5.58 0.46 -10.06
CA PRO A 228 6.81 0.65 -9.30
C PRO A 228 6.63 0.26 -7.83
N GLU A 229 7.57 -0.52 -7.30
CA GLU A 229 7.68 -0.74 -5.85
C GLU A 229 8.38 0.50 -5.27
N TRP A 230 7.61 1.40 -4.68
CA TRP A 230 8.10 2.66 -4.14
C TRP A 230 8.35 2.56 -2.63
N TRP A 231 9.51 3.00 -2.17
CA TRP A 231 9.88 2.99 -0.75
C TRP A 231 10.09 4.41 -0.24
N GLY A 232 9.68 4.65 1.00
CA GLY A 232 9.94 5.92 1.65
C GLY A 232 10.12 5.80 3.16
N ARG A 233 10.88 6.74 3.70
CA ARG A 233 11.03 6.97 5.13
C ARG A 233 9.92 7.88 5.61
N ARG A 234 9.21 7.42 6.63
CA ARG A 234 8.22 8.24 7.33
C ARG A 234 8.93 9.34 8.10
N VAL A 235 8.47 10.57 7.89
CA VAL A 235 9.01 11.76 8.53
C VAL A 235 7.89 12.54 9.19
N ARG A 236 8.22 13.18 10.32
CA ARG A 236 7.22 13.81 11.18
C ARG A 236 6.65 15.08 10.55
N ASP A 237 7.49 15.89 9.92
CA ASP A 237 7.11 17.23 9.50
C ASP A 237 7.52 17.59 8.07
N ALA A 238 6.98 18.71 7.60
CA ALA A 238 7.17 19.21 6.26
C ALA A 238 8.60 19.73 5.99
N ALA A 239 9.42 19.99 7.02
CA ALA A 239 10.82 20.35 6.83
C ALA A 239 11.63 19.09 6.49
N ASP A 240 11.43 18.01 7.25
CA ASP A 240 12.08 16.71 7.00
C ASP A 240 11.64 16.07 5.68
N PHE A 241 10.37 16.25 5.31
CA PHE A 241 9.81 15.80 4.03
C PHE A 241 10.46 16.46 2.82
N LEU A 242 10.78 17.76 2.93
CA LEU A 242 11.39 18.55 1.85
C LEU A 242 12.93 18.55 1.92
N ALA A 243 13.52 17.94 2.95
CA ALA A 243 14.95 17.84 3.07
C ALA A 243 15.51 17.03 1.89
N ARG A 244 16.53 17.58 1.23
CA ARG A 244 17.22 16.87 0.15
C ARG A 244 18.04 15.73 0.76
N THR A 245 17.81 14.52 0.28
CA THR A 245 18.73 13.37 0.42
C THR A 245 19.91 13.52 -0.52
#